data_AF-A0A819M241-F1
#
_entry.id   AF-A0A819M241-F1
#
_cell.length_a   1.000
_cell.length_b   1.000
_cell.length_c   1.000
_cell.angle_alpha   90.00
_cell.angle_beta   90.00
_cell.angle_gamma   90.00
#
_symmetry.space_group_name_H-M   'P 1'
#
loop_
_entity.id
_entity.type
_entity.pdbx_description
1 polymer ?
#
loop_
_entity_poly.entity_id
_entity_poly.type
_entity_poly.pdbx_seq_one_letter_code
_entity_poly.pdbx_strand_id
1 'polypeptide(L)'
;MSRFYQQYVDPEIKGQGPFDPVTKAYAHALARIHYMNLGQHPEWLRSATENFEDSLWLRAWRKEWHQNLTIPKFAHEYGCYTDRLDELLSRLIAFLRERTIEDTSLTLIHTDLNPDRIRSIDGCPIFIHWEQAAYGCFYLDLPNYFSVETALCYRDALAELGLNIPPALFMERFREVSRYMGL
;
A
#
# COMPACT_ATOMS: atom_id res chain seq x y z
N MET A 1 -14.20 -12.98 20.67
CA MET A 1 -12.79 -13.09 20.25
C MET A 1 -11.92 -13.22 21.50
N SER A 2 -11.06 -14.24 21.53
CA SER A 2 -10.51 -14.88 22.73
C SER A 2 -9.35 -14.11 23.37
N ARG A 3 -9.26 -14.13 24.71
CA ARG A 3 -8.23 -13.55 25.59
C ARG A 3 -6.78 -14.03 25.32
N PHE A 4 -6.56 -14.89 24.34
CA PHE A 4 -5.25 -15.47 24.02
C PHE A 4 -4.35 -14.60 23.13
N TYR A 5 -4.86 -13.51 22.52
CA TYR A 5 -4.05 -12.66 21.64
C TYR A 5 -3.26 -11.54 22.33
N GLN A 6 -3.50 -11.28 23.61
CA GLN A 6 -2.94 -10.10 24.29
C GLN A 6 -1.53 -10.29 24.88
N GLN A 7 -0.99 -11.52 24.90
CA GLN A 7 0.29 -11.79 25.58
C GLN A 7 1.53 -11.81 24.67
N TYR A 8 1.36 -11.68 23.34
CA TYR A 8 2.46 -11.77 22.37
C TYR A 8 2.58 -10.56 21.44
N VAL A 9 1.82 -9.49 21.71
CA VAL A 9 1.86 -8.28 20.90
C VAL A 9 2.68 -7.26 21.65
N ASP A 10 3.95 -7.13 21.29
CA ASP A 10 4.76 -5.97 21.66
C ASP A 10 4.00 -4.70 21.22
N PRO A 11 3.96 -3.63 22.04
CA PRO A 11 3.31 -2.38 21.65
C PRO A 11 3.85 -1.91 20.29
N GLU A 12 2.99 -1.32 19.45
CA GLU A 12 3.28 -0.86 18.09
C GLU A 12 4.71 -0.32 17.93
N ILE A 13 5.63 -1.16 17.47
CA ILE A 13 6.99 -0.73 17.17
C ILE A 13 6.94 -0.19 15.75
N LYS A 14 6.80 1.14 15.63
CA LYS A 14 6.95 1.84 14.35
C LYS A 14 8.41 2.17 14.12
N GLY A 15 8.85 1.94 12.88
CA GLY A 15 10.17 2.32 12.44
C GLY A 15 10.40 3.84 12.60
N GLN A 16 11.53 4.27 13.15
CA GLN A 16 11.84 5.68 13.39
C GLN A 16 12.74 6.32 12.31
N GLY A 17 13.24 5.54 11.36
CA GLY A 17 14.10 6.04 10.28
C GLY A 17 14.77 4.93 9.46
N PRO A 18 15.59 5.30 8.46
CA PRO A 18 16.19 4.33 7.52
C PRO A 18 17.27 3.44 8.14
N PHE A 19 17.84 3.85 9.27
CA PHE A 19 18.83 3.07 10.01
C PHE A 19 18.22 2.20 11.11
N ASP A 20 16.93 2.35 11.37
CA ASP A 20 16.23 1.59 12.40
C ASP A 20 16.13 0.11 11.97
N PRO A 21 16.59 -0.84 12.80
CA PRO A 21 16.42 -2.28 12.57
C PRO A 21 14.97 -2.68 12.28
N VAL A 22 13.99 -2.01 12.88
CA VAL A 22 12.57 -2.30 12.67
C VAL A 22 12.14 -1.93 11.25
N THR A 23 12.47 -0.72 10.79
CA THR A 23 12.22 -0.27 9.41
C THR A 23 12.81 -1.25 8.41
N LYS A 24 14.06 -1.68 8.64
CA LYS A 24 14.73 -2.64 7.76
C LYS A 24 14.04 -3.99 7.78
N ALA A 25 13.74 -4.54 8.95
CA ALA A 25 13.05 -5.82 9.07
C ALA A 25 11.72 -5.82 8.30
N TYR A 26 10.95 -4.74 8.40
CA TYR A 26 9.66 -4.61 7.73
C TYR A 26 9.84 -4.48 6.21
N ALA A 27 10.80 -3.68 5.77
CA ALA A 27 11.18 -3.57 4.38
C ALA A 27 11.59 -4.93 3.78
N HIS A 28 12.42 -5.71 4.47
CA HIS A 28 12.81 -7.06 4.04
C HIS A 28 11.63 -8.01 3.96
N ALA A 29 10.77 -8.03 4.97
CA ALA A 29 9.65 -8.94 5.01
C ALA A 29 8.62 -8.63 3.92
N LEU A 30 8.28 -7.35 3.72
CA LEU A 30 7.37 -6.95 2.65
C LEU A 30 7.98 -7.22 1.26
N ALA A 31 9.25 -6.86 1.06
CA ALA A 31 9.97 -7.13 -0.19
C ALA A 31 9.99 -8.63 -0.51
N ARG A 32 10.16 -9.49 0.51
CA ARG A 32 10.10 -10.94 0.33
C ARG A 32 8.73 -11.42 -0.10
N ILE A 33 7.65 -10.92 0.50
CA ILE A 33 6.28 -11.28 0.07
C ILE A 33 6.07 -10.88 -1.40
N HIS A 34 6.39 -9.64 -1.74
CA HIS A 34 6.25 -9.13 -3.11
C HIS A 34 7.11 -9.88 -4.11
N TYR A 35 8.36 -10.18 -3.77
CA TYR A 35 9.26 -10.90 -4.66
C TYR A 35 8.80 -12.35 -4.90
N MET A 36 8.38 -13.06 -3.84
CA MET A 36 7.95 -14.45 -3.95
C MET A 36 6.66 -14.64 -4.76
N ASN A 37 5.85 -13.58 -4.90
CA ASN A 37 4.60 -13.58 -5.67
C ASN A 37 4.70 -12.75 -6.96
N LEU A 38 5.91 -12.34 -7.36
CA LEU A 38 6.10 -11.51 -8.54
C LEU A 38 5.60 -12.23 -9.80
N GLY A 39 4.72 -11.58 -10.56
CA GLY A 39 4.08 -12.15 -11.74
C GLY A 39 3.12 -13.31 -11.45
N GLN A 40 2.88 -13.67 -10.18
CA GLN A 40 1.98 -14.74 -9.80
C GLN A 40 0.58 -14.18 -9.57
N HIS A 41 -0.31 -14.43 -10.52
CA HIS A 41 -1.72 -14.09 -10.41
C HIS A 41 -2.56 -15.38 -10.24
N PRO A 42 -2.70 -15.90 -9.02
CA PRO A 42 -3.56 -17.06 -8.81
C PRO A 42 -5.03 -16.66 -9.01
N GLU A 43 -5.85 -17.57 -9.56
CA GLU A 43 -7.24 -17.29 -9.97
C GLU A 43 -8.14 -16.78 -8.84
N TRP A 44 -7.85 -17.16 -7.59
CA TRP A 44 -8.61 -16.71 -6.42
C TRP A 44 -8.27 -15.27 -6.01
N LEU A 45 -7.12 -14.75 -6.43
CA LEU A 45 -6.66 -13.41 -6.07
C LEU A 45 -7.27 -12.41 -7.04
N ARG A 46 -8.08 -11.52 -6.49
CA ARG A 46 -8.68 -10.44 -7.26
C ARG A 46 -7.60 -9.59 -7.92
N SER A 47 -7.76 -9.29 -9.20
CA SER A 47 -6.92 -8.29 -9.85
C SER A 47 -7.30 -6.88 -9.38
N ALA A 48 -6.33 -6.13 -8.87
CA ALA A 48 -6.46 -4.68 -8.76
C ALA A 48 -6.30 -4.02 -10.13
N THR A 49 -5.64 -4.68 -11.09
CA THR A 49 -5.29 -4.10 -12.38
C THR A 49 -6.45 -4.02 -13.37
N GLU A 50 -7.44 -4.88 -13.20
CA GLU A 50 -8.68 -4.85 -13.97
C GLU A 50 -9.73 -4.04 -13.21
N ASN A 51 -10.28 -3.03 -13.87
CA ASN A 51 -11.30 -2.13 -13.30
C ASN A 51 -10.89 -1.60 -11.91
N PHE A 52 -9.76 -0.89 -11.82
CA PHE A 52 -9.28 -0.27 -10.57
C PHE A 52 -10.39 0.47 -9.80
N GLU A 53 -11.29 1.16 -10.51
CA GLU A 53 -12.48 1.82 -9.95
C GLU A 53 -13.43 0.89 -9.17
N ASP A 54 -13.48 -0.38 -9.53
CA ASP A 54 -14.27 -1.40 -8.84
C ASP A 54 -13.55 -1.99 -7.62
N SER A 55 -12.25 -1.72 -7.45
CA SER A 55 -11.49 -2.22 -6.30
C SER A 55 -12.21 -1.86 -5.00
N LEU A 56 -12.20 -2.79 -4.04
CA LEU A 56 -13.04 -2.68 -2.85
C LEU A 56 -12.77 -1.38 -2.08
N TRP A 57 -11.50 -0.94 -2.03
CA TRP A 57 -11.06 0.26 -1.34
C TRP A 57 -11.46 1.56 -2.08
N LEU A 58 -11.25 1.68 -3.40
CA LEU A 58 -11.67 2.88 -4.16
C LEU A 58 -13.19 3.04 -4.17
N ARG A 59 -13.91 1.93 -4.33
CA ARG A 59 -15.37 1.94 -4.29
C ARG A 59 -15.89 2.33 -2.90
N ALA A 60 -15.28 1.80 -1.84
CA ALA A 60 -15.64 2.15 -0.47
C ALA A 60 -15.40 3.63 -0.20
N TRP A 61 -14.21 4.15 -0.54
CA TRP A 61 -13.87 5.56 -0.40
C TRP A 61 -14.88 6.48 -1.09
N ARG A 62 -15.15 6.25 -2.38
CA ARG A 62 -16.06 7.09 -3.16
C ARG A 62 -17.46 7.08 -2.58
N LYS A 63 -17.94 5.92 -2.14
CA LYS A 63 -19.24 5.78 -1.50
C LYS A 63 -19.30 6.60 -0.20
N GLU A 64 -18.32 6.45 0.68
CA GLU A 64 -18.27 7.19 1.94
C GLU A 64 -18.18 8.70 1.70
N TRP A 65 -17.38 9.17 0.74
CA TRP A 65 -17.32 10.59 0.36
C TRP A 65 -18.70 11.15 -0.02
N HIS A 66 -19.40 10.49 -0.95
CA HIS A 66 -20.73 10.93 -1.40
C HIS A 66 -21.78 10.85 -0.30
N GLN A 67 -21.69 9.86 0.60
CA GLN A 67 -22.56 9.79 1.76
C GLN A 67 -22.32 10.97 2.71
N ASN A 68 -21.07 11.34 2.96
CA ASN A 68 -20.74 12.49 3.81
C ASN A 68 -21.18 13.82 3.18
N LEU A 69 -21.18 13.95 1.84
CA LEU A 69 -21.74 15.13 1.16
C LEU A 69 -23.25 15.32 1.39
N THR A 70 -23.99 14.33 1.89
CA THR A 70 -25.39 14.52 2.30
C THR A 70 -25.53 15.28 3.63
N ILE A 71 -24.44 15.40 4.40
CA ILE A 71 -24.39 16.11 5.68
C ILE A 71 -24.09 17.60 5.39
N PRO A 72 -25.01 18.54 5.70
CA PRO A 72 -24.87 19.94 5.26
C PRO A 72 -23.57 20.62 5.71
N LYS A 73 -23.11 20.35 6.94
CA LYS A 73 -21.86 20.92 7.46
C LYS A 73 -20.65 20.40 6.68
N PHE A 74 -20.61 19.10 6.40
CA PHE A 74 -19.51 18.48 5.66
C PHE A 74 -19.50 18.98 4.21
N ALA A 75 -20.66 19.03 3.56
CA ALA A 75 -20.78 19.54 2.19
C ALA A 75 -20.32 21.00 2.08
N HIS A 76 -20.67 21.84 3.05
CA HIS A 76 -20.24 23.24 3.07
C HIS A 76 -18.72 23.38 3.22
N GLU A 77 -18.10 22.55 4.08
CA GLU A 77 -16.68 22.64 4.41
C GLU A 77 -15.78 21.96 3.36
N TYR A 78 -16.21 20.82 2.81
CA TYR A 78 -15.37 19.94 1.98
C TYR A 78 -15.90 19.71 0.56
N GLY A 79 -17.15 20.08 0.26
CA GLY A 79 -17.76 19.78 -1.03
C GLY A 79 -17.01 20.35 -2.24
N CYS A 80 -16.33 21.49 -2.06
CA CYS A 80 -15.52 22.11 -3.09
C CYS A 80 -14.29 21.29 -3.53
N TYR A 81 -13.89 20.26 -2.77
CA TYR A 81 -12.78 19.39 -3.15
C TYR A 81 -13.18 18.28 -4.13
N THR A 82 -14.48 18.02 -4.34
CA THR A 82 -14.97 16.87 -5.12
C THR A 82 -14.32 16.77 -6.51
N ASP A 83 -14.36 17.84 -7.30
CA ASP A 83 -13.78 17.84 -8.65
C ASP A 83 -12.27 17.55 -8.64
N ARG A 84 -11.55 18.11 -7.66
CA ARG A 84 -10.12 17.88 -7.49
C ARG A 84 -9.81 16.44 -7.09
N LEU A 85 -10.63 15.85 -6.21
CA LEU A 85 -10.46 14.46 -5.80
C LEU A 85 -10.71 13.51 -6.96
N ASP A 86 -11.75 13.76 -7.78
CA ASP A 86 -12.03 12.97 -8.98
C ASP A 86 -10.92 13.10 -10.04
N GLU A 87 -10.34 14.30 -10.21
CA GLU A 87 -9.17 14.49 -11.08
C GLU A 87 -7.95 13.70 -10.58
N LEU A 88 -7.64 13.78 -9.28
CA LEU A 88 -6.52 13.05 -8.68
C LEU A 88 -6.73 11.54 -8.80
N LEU A 89 -7.94 11.04 -8.52
CA LEU A 89 -8.26 9.63 -8.66
C LEU A 89 -8.13 9.16 -10.11
N SER A 90 -8.57 9.97 -11.08
CA SER A 90 -8.42 9.66 -12.50
C SER A 90 -6.95 9.53 -12.92
N ARG A 91 -6.08 10.41 -12.39
CA ARG A 91 -4.62 10.36 -12.62
C ARG A 91 -3.99 9.13 -11.97
N LEU A 92 -4.38 8.78 -10.74
CA LEU A 92 -3.93 7.55 -10.09
C LEU A 92 -4.30 6.32 -10.95
N ILE A 93 -5.56 6.22 -11.38
CA ILE A 93 -6.02 5.08 -12.20
C ILE A 93 -5.23 5.01 -13.51
N ALA A 94 -4.98 6.14 -14.17
CA ALA A 94 -4.16 6.18 -15.38
C ALA A 94 -2.73 5.69 -15.12
N PHE A 95 -2.09 6.19 -14.06
CA PHE A 95 -0.75 5.75 -13.65
C PHE A 95 -0.71 4.24 -13.38
N LEU A 96 -1.67 3.69 -12.63
CA LEU A 96 -1.71 2.27 -12.30
C LEU A 96 -1.96 1.39 -13.53
N ARG A 97 -2.78 1.86 -14.49
CA ARG A 97 -2.98 1.18 -15.79
C ARG A 97 -1.68 1.12 -16.59
N GLU A 98 -0.95 2.22 -16.69
CA GLU A 98 0.36 2.23 -17.37
C GLU A 98 1.36 1.27 -16.72
N ARG A 99 1.39 1.20 -15.38
CA ARG A 99 2.30 0.29 -14.66
C ARG A 99 1.91 -1.17 -14.79
N THR A 100 0.62 -1.48 -14.97
CA THR A 100 0.15 -2.83 -15.26
C THR A 100 0.75 -3.37 -16.55
N ILE A 101 0.92 -2.50 -17.55
CA ILE A 101 1.50 -2.87 -18.86
C ILE A 101 3.00 -3.19 -18.74
N GLU A 102 3.70 -2.61 -17.76
CA GLU A 102 5.14 -2.77 -17.56
C GLU A 102 5.55 -4.01 -16.72
N ASP A 103 4.58 -4.84 -16.27
CA ASP A 103 4.59 -6.16 -15.59
C ASP A 103 5.58 -6.42 -14.43
N THR A 104 6.80 -5.90 -14.48
CA THR A 104 7.91 -6.09 -13.53
C THR A 104 7.65 -5.67 -12.08
N SER A 105 6.49 -5.11 -11.77
CA SER A 105 6.10 -4.70 -10.42
C SER A 105 4.80 -5.34 -9.92
N LEU A 106 4.18 -6.20 -10.73
CA LEU A 106 2.92 -6.85 -10.39
C LEU A 106 3.15 -8.05 -9.48
N THR A 107 2.44 -8.08 -8.36
CA THR A 107 2.58 -9.09 -7.31
C THR A 107 1.35 -9.11 -6.41
N LEU A 108 1.32 -10.00 -5.41
CA LEU A 108 0.39 -9.94 -4.29
C LEU A 108 0.63 -8.67 -3.48
N ILE A 109 -0.38 -7.81 -3.36
CA ILE A 109 -0.36 -6.59 -2.54
C ILE A 109 -1.42 -6.66 -1.44
N HIS A 110 -1.18 -5.97 -0.33
CA HIS A 110 -2.05 -5.90 0.84
C HIS A 110 -3.15 -4.82 0.72
N THR A 111 -2.88 -3.72 0.02
CA THR A 111 -3.74 -2.54 -0.25
C THR A 111 -4.24 -1.72 0.95
N ASP A 112 -4.11 -2.22 2.18
CA ASP A 112 -4.41 -1.51 3.44
C ASP A 112 -3.22 -1.56 4.40
N LEU A 113 -2.00 -1.50 3.87
CA LEU A 113 -0.80 -1.67 4.69
C LEU A 113 -0.51 -0.40 5.51
N ASN A 114 -1.01 -0.37 6.75
CA ASN A 114 -0.67 0.65 7.74
C ASN A 114 0.00 -0.01 8.97
N PRO A 115 0.66 0.75 9.86
CA PRO A 115 1.37 0.18 11.00
C PRO A 115 0.52 -0.74 11.89
N ASP A 116 -0.79 -0.48 11.99
CA ASP A 116 -1.71 -1.26 12.82
C ASP A 116 -2.01 -2.64 12.20
N ARG A 117 -1.60 -2.87 10.94
CA ARG A 117 -1.65 -4.16 10.23
C ARG A 117 -0.37 -4.99 10.37
N ILE A 118 0.59 -4.53 11.17
CA ILE A 118 1.85 -5.23 11.37
C ILE A 118 1.98 -5.62 12.84
N ARG A 119 2.38 -6.87 13.08
CA ARG A 119 2.70 -7.39 14.42
C ARG A 119 4.15 -7.82 14.45
N SER A 120 4.80 -7.66 15.60
CA SER A 120 6.12 -8.24 15.83
C SER A 120 5.94 -9.52 16.64
N ILE A 121 6.47 -10.64 16.14
CA ILE A 121 6.57 -11.90 16.88
C ILE A 121 8.05 -12.30 16.84
N ASP A 122 8.70 -12.36 18.00
CA ASP A 122 10.13 -12.66 18.14
C ASP A 122 11.03 -11.78 17.24
N GLY A 123 10.67 -10.49 17.11
CA GLY A 123 11.39 -9.53 16.27
C GLY A 123 11.14 -9.67 14.77
N CYS A 124 10.24 -10.56 14.36
CA CYS A 124 9.84 -10.74 12.96
C CYS A 124 8.50 -10.03 12.69
N PRO A 125 8.43 -9.17 11.65
CA PRO A 125 7.16 -8.57 11.23
C PRO A 125 6.23 -9.59 10.59
N ILE A 126 4.98 -9.55 11.04
CA ILE A 126 3.86 -10.34 10.52
C ILE A 126 2.79 -9.38 10.03
N PHE A 127 2.49 -9.44 8.74
CA PHE A 127 1.43 -8.68 8.11
C PHE A 127 0.11 -9.43 8.27
N ILE A 128 -0.92 -8.74 8.77
CA ILE A 128 -2.24 -9.29 9.08
C ILE A 128 -3.33 -8.43 8.43
N HIS A 129 -4.55 -8.95 8.34
CA HIS A 129 -5.69 -8.29 7.67
C HIS A 129 -5.60 -8.25 6.13
N TRP A 130 -5.34 -9.42 5.53
CA TRP A 130 -5.27 -9.62 4.08
C TRP A 130 -6.65 -9.61 3.38
N GLU A 131 -7.74 -9.18 4.03
CA GLU A 131 -9.09 -9.19 3.42
C GLU A 131 -9.23 -8.34 2.15
N GLN A 132 -8.34 -7.36 1.95
CA GLN A 132 -8.32 -6.50 0.76
C GLN A 132 -7.20 -6.86 -0.23
N ALA A 133 -6.48 -7.96 0.03
CA ALA A 133 -5.37 -8.37 -0.81
C ALA A 133 -5.76 -8.51 -2.28
N ALA A 134 -4.87 -8.09 -3.17
CA ALA A 134 -5.10 -8.11 -4.60
C ALA A 134 -3.82 -8.42 -5.37
N TYR A 135 -3.95 -8.74 -6.65
CA TYR A 135 -2.85 -8.75 -7.59
C TYR A 135 -2.67 -7.36 -8.17
N GLY A 136 -1.52 -6.73 -7.96
CA GLY A 136 -1.28 -5.36 -8.39
C GLY A 136 0.15 -4.88 -8.19
N CYS A 137 0.35 -3.60 -8.48
CA CYS A 137 1.66 -2.95 -8.42
C CYS A 137 2.13 -2.78 -6.97
N PHE A 138 3.30 -3.33 -6.59
CA PHE A 138 3.79 -3.29 -5.20
C PHE A 138 3.95 -1.87 -4.63
N TYR A 139 4.04 -0.84 -5.48
CA TYR A 139 4.14 0.55 -5.03
C TYR A 139 2.90 0.99 -4.24
N LEU A 140 1.75 0.31 -4.40
CA LEU A 140 0.51 0.61 -3.68
C LEU A 140 0.59 0.33 -2.17
N ASP A 141 1.43 -0.60 -1.74
CA ASP A 141 1.59 -0.93 -0.32
C ASP A 141 2.54 0.00 0.42
N LEU A 142 3.31 0.82 -0.30
CA LEU A 142 4.43 1.53 0.30
C LEU A 142 4.04 2.79 1.09
N PRO A 143 3.21 3.73 0.57
CA PRO A 143 3.19 5.07 1.17
C PRO A 143 2.44 5.18 2.49
N ASN A 144 1.59 4.20 2.84
CA ASN A 144 0.92 4.16 4.14
C ASN A 144 1.86 3.71 5.28
N TYR A 145 3.02 3.13 4.96
CA TYR A 145 4.00 2.71 5.95
C TYR A 145 5.36 3.43 5.81
N PHE A 146 5.86 3.59 4.59
CA PHE A 146 7.17 4.17 4.33
C PHE A 146 7.08 5.67 4.02
N SER A 147 8.01 6.42 4.64
CA SER A 147 8.39 7.75 4.19
C SER A 147 9.28 7.70 2.95
N VAL A 148 9.55 8.87 2.35
CA VAL A 148 10.51 9.01 1.24
C VAL A 148 11.89 8.44 1.61
N GLU A 149 12.34 8.68 2.84
CA GLU A 149 13.64 8.24 3.34
C GLU A 149 13.69 6.73 3.59
N THR A 150 12.59 6.15 4.04
CA THR A 150 12.52 4.74 4.45
C THR A 150 12.07 3.80 3.33
N ALA A 151 11.42 4.31 2.29
CA ALA A 151 11.02 3.53 1.11
C ALA A 151 12.23 2.95 0.36
N LEU A 152 13.39 3.61 0.43
CA LEU A 152 14.62 3.06 -0.13
C LEU A 152 15.03 1.76 0.54
N CYS A 153 14.79 1.56 1.85
CA CYS A 153 15.08 0.29 2.52
C CYS A 153 14.34 -0.88 1.86
N TYR A 154 13.10 -0.67 1.40
CA TYR A 154 12.35 -1.67 0.64
C TYR A 154 12.98 -1.95 -0.73
N ARG A 155 13.44 -0.91 -1.43
CA ARG A 155 14.17 -1.07 -2.70
C ARG A 155 15.50 -1.81 -2.53
N ASP A 156 16.24 -1.52 -1.46
CA ASP A 156 17.46 -2.23 -1.07
C ASP A 156 17.16 -3.73 -0.85
N ALA A 157 16.11 -4.04 -0.08
CA ALA A 157 15.68 -5.40 0.15
C ALA A 157 15.25 -6.14 -1.13
N LEU A 158 14.56 -5.48 -2.07
CA LEU A 158 14.25 -6.07 -3.38
C LEU A 158 15.52 -6.39 -4.18
N ALA A 159 16.53 -5.50 -4.13
CA ALA A 159 17.79 -5.71 -4.83
C ALA A 159 18.55 -6.92 -4.30
N GLU A 160 18.55 -7.14 -2.98
CA GLU A 160 19.14 -8.33 -2.36
C GLU A 160 18.45 -9.64 -2.78
N LEU A 161 17.15 -9.58 -3.09
CA LEU A 161 16.39 -10.70 -3.63
C LEU A 161 16.60 -10.87 -5.15
N GLY A 162 17.30 -9.95 -5.81
CA GLY A 162 17.62 -10.01 -7.23
C GLY A 162 16.78 -9.10 -8.13
N LEU A 163 15.85 -8.32 -7.58
CA LEU A 163 15.06 -7.33 -8.33
C LEU A 163 15.71 -5.94 -8.22
N ASN A 164 16.58 -5.62 -9.18
CA ASN A 164 17.31 -4.36 -9.19
C ASN A 164 16.52 -3.25 -9.87
N ILE A 165 16.10 -2.24 -9.09
CA ILE A 165 15.42 -1.04 -9.59
C ILE A 165 16.32 0.18 -9.32
N PRO A 166 16.64 0.99 -10.34
CA PRO A 166 17.42 2.21 -10.14
C PRO A 166 16.75 3.13 -9.11
N PRO A 167 17.49 3.70 -8.13
CA PRO A 167 16.90 4.54 -7.09
C PRO A 167 16.07 5.71 -7.64
N ALA A 168 16.51 6.35 -8.72
CA ALA A 168 15.79 7.45 -9.34
C ALA A 168 14.40 6.99 -9.86
N LEU A 169 14.37 5.88 -10.60
CA LEU A 169 13.13 5.29 -11.11
C LEU A 169 12.22 4.82 -9.98
N PHE A 170 12.78 4.21 -8.95
CA PHE A 170 12.02 3.77 -7.78
C PHE A 170 11.35 4.95 -7.08
N MET A 171 12.10 6.02 -6.84
CA MET A 171 11.59 7.20 -6.14
C MET A 171 10.60 8.00 -6.96
N GLU A 172 10.76 8.05 -8.28
CA GLU A 172 9.76 8.62 -9.18
C GLU A 172 8.40 7.92 -9.01
N ARG A 173 8.39 6.58 -9.12
CA ARG A 173 7.18 5.77 -9.02
C ARG A 173 6.57 5.80 -7.62
N PHE A 174 7.41 5.70 -6.58
CA PHE A 174 6.96 5.83 -5.20
C PHE A 174 6.26 7.18 -4.97
N ARG A 175 6.91 8.29 -5.35
CA ARG A 175 6.35 9.64 -5.19
C ARG A 175 5.05 9.82 -5.95
N GLU A 176 4.92 9.24 -7.14
CA GLU A 176 3.68 9.33 -7.90
C GLU A 176 2.54 8.66 -7.15
N VAL A 177 2.70 7.43 -6.66
CA VAL A 177 1.66 6.75 -5.87
C VAL A 177 1.38 7.49 -4.56
N SER A 178 2.41 7.98 -3.86
CA SER A 178 2.26 8.67 -2.57
C SER A 178 1.40 9.94 -2.65
N ARG A 179 1.27 10.58 -3.82
CA ARG A 179 0.41 11.77 -3.98
C ARG A 179 -1.07 11.50 -3.76
N TYR A 180 -1.47 10.24 -3.90
CA TYR A 180 -2.86 9.81 -3.86
C TYR A 180 -3.20 9.07 -2.56
N MET A 181 -2.21 8.79 -1.72
CA MET A 181 -2.42 8.08 -0.45
C MET A 181 -2.91 9.07 0.61
N GLY A 182 -4.05 8.76 1.22
CA GLY A 182 -4.79 9.68 2.09
C GLY A 182 -5.86 10.51 1.38
N LEU A 183 -6.10 10.28 0.08
CA LEU A 183 -7.37 10.65 -0.55
C LEU A 183 -8.52 9.92 0.11
#